data_AF-A0AA39W1Q4-F1
#
_entry.id   AF-A0AA39W1Q4-F1
#
_cell.length_a   1.000
_cell.length_b   1.000
_cell.length_c   1.000
_cell.angle_alpha   90.00
_cell.angle_beta   90.00
_cell.angle_gamma   90.00
#
_symmetry.space_group_name_H-M   'P 1'
#
loop_
_entity.id
_entity.type
_entity.pdbx_description
1 polymer ?
#
loop_
_entity_poly.entity_id
_entity_poly.type
_entity_poly.pdbx_seq_one_letter_code
_entity_poly.pdbx_strand_id
1 'polypeptide(L)'
;MLILEELLGQSNWVTDVFYFACLVPDNPDCPPGPNLDADFGEALMLLTIYANGTIRDVVVAVQKSGFAWALNRDDGEIVWFKLAGPGGEEGGGQWGAATDGRRVYTNIANSNRVNFTLAPSRQTTMVGA
;
A
#
# COMPACT_ATOMS: atom_id res chain seq x y z
N MET A 1 1.94 -9.88 7.18
CA MET A 1 3.01 -9.56 6.23
C MET A 1 3.27 -10.76 5.33
N LEU A 2 3.82 -11.87 5.85
CA LEU A 2 4.00 -13.16 5.14
C LEU A 2 2.86 -13.61 4.20
N ILE A 3 1.59 -13.50 4.63
CA ILE A 3 0.45 -13.91 3.78
C ILE A 3 0.33 -13.01 2.53
N LEU A 4 0.57 -11.70 2.64
CA LEU A 4 0.55 -10.83 1.46
C LEU A 4 1.75 -11.02 0.56
N GLU A 5 2.92 -11.32 1.13
CA GLU A 5 4.13 -11.63 0.37
C GLU A 5 3.91 -12.85 -0.53
N GLU A 6 3.31 -13.93 -0.01
CA GLU A 6 2.96 -15.12 -0.80
C GLU A 6 1.91 -14.84 -1.88
N LEU A 7 0.93 -13.97 -1.60
CA LEU A 7 -0.16 -13.66 -2.53
C LEU A 7 0.25 -12.69 -3.64
N LEU A 8 1.06 -11.68 -3.32
CA LEU A 8 1.55 -10.70 -4.28
C LEU A 8 2.75 -11.22 -5.08
N GLY A 9 3.59 -12.09 -4.49
CA GLY A 9 4.70 -12.75 -5.18
C GLY A 9 4.29 -13.66 -6.34
N GLN A 10 3.00 -14.00 -6.48
CA GLN A 10 2.45 -14.74 -7.61
C GLN A 10 2.03 -13.82 -8.78
N SER A 11 1.91 -12.51 -8.54
CA SER A 11 1.53 -11.52 -9.55
C SER A 11 2.76 -10.68 -9.88
N ASN A 12 2.99 -10.38 -11.16
CA ASN A 12 4.18 -9.66 -11.65
C ASN A 12 4.20 -8.16 -11.27
N TRP A 13 3.56 -7.79 -10.15
CA TRP A 13 3.26 -6.44 -9.71
C TRP A 13 3.92 -6.17 -8.36
N VAL A 14 4.65 -5.05 -8.29
CA VAL A 14 5.23 -4.41 -7.11
C VAL A 14 5.76 -5.37 -6.03
N THR A 15 7.06 -5.65 -6.11
CA THR A 15 7.77 -6.47 -5.13
C THR A 15 7.75 -5.81 -3.75
N ASP A 16 7.36 -6.57 -2.73
CA ASP A 16 7.42 -6.20 -1.31
C ASP A 16 8.88 -6.26 -0.83
N VAL A 17 9.61 -5.15 -1.04
CA VAL A 17 11.06 -5.13 -0.86
C VAL A 17 11.50 -3.80 -0.26
N PHE A 18 12.13 -3.89 0.91
CA PHE A 18 12.91 -2.82 1.51
C PHE A 18 14.36 -3.23 1.74
N TYR A 19 15.30 -2.41 1.27
CA TYR A 19 16.72 -2.56 1.56
C TYR A 19 17.30 -1.22 1.98
N PHE A 20 17.89 -1.14 3.18
CA PHE A 20 18.62 0.06 3.62
C PHE A 20 19.74 0.46 2.64
N ALA A 21 20.33 -0.50 1.93
CA ALA A 21 21.32 -0.25 0.88
C ALA A 21 20.79 0.71 -0.19
N CYS A 22 19.50 0.64 -0.51
CA CYS A 22 18.85 1.46 -1.52
C CYS A 22 18.64 2.93 -1.09
N LEU A 23 18.83 3.27 0.19
CA LEU A 23 18.80 4.66 0.66
C LEU A 23 20.08 5.42 0.28
N VAL A 24 21.13 4.70 -0.12
CA VAL A 24 22.37 5.29 -0.62
C VAL A 24 22.29 5.36 -2.15
N PRO A 25 22.37 6.56 -2.76
CA PRO A 25 22.37 6.70 -4.21
C PRO A 25 23.45 5.83 -4.87
N ASP A 26 23.11 5.17 -5.97
CA ASP A 26 24.00 4.33 -6.77
C ASP A 26 24.66 3.15 -6.01
N ASN A 27 24.07 2.70 -4.90
CA ASN A 27 24.60 1.56 -4.16
C ASN A 27 24.43 0.24 -4.95
N PRO A 28 25.53 -0.47 -5.29
CA PRO A 28 25.47 -1.71 -6.07
C PRO A 28 24.79 -2.86 -5.33
N ASP A 29 24.66 -2.78 -4.01
CA ASP A 29 23.95 -3.79 -3.19
C ASP A 29 22.43 -3.60 -3.23
N CYS A 30 21.93 -2.50 -3.80
CA CYS A 30 20.51 -2.30 -4.06
C CYS A 30 20.09 -3.11 -5.30
N PRO A 31 19.25 -4.15 -5.17
CA PRO A 31 18.85 -4.96 -6.31
C PRO A 31 18.03 -4.13 -7.31
N PRO A 32 18.18 -4.39 -8.62
CA PRO A 32 17.34 -3.76 -9.63
C PRO A 32 15.89 -4.20 -9.43
N GLY A 33 15.00 -3.26 -9.13
CA GLY A 33 13.59 -3.52 -8.88
C GLY A 33 12.72 -2.37 -9.37
N PRO A 34 11.45 -2.63 -9.71
CA PRO A 34 10.59 -1.62 -10.33
C PRO A 34 10.15 -0.52 -9.37
N ASN A 35 10.23 -0.73 -8.05
CA ASN A 35 9.82 0.26 -7.05
C ASN A 35 10.66 0.13 -5.77
N LEU A 36 11.45 1.16 -5.47
CA LEU A 36 12.25 1.27 -4.24
C LEU A 36 11.31 1.52 -3.06
N ASP A 37 11.42 0.72 -1.99
CA ASP A 37 10.65 0.89 -0.75
C ASP A 37 9.12 0.83 -0.94
N ALA A 38 8.68 -0.14 -1.75
CA ALA A 38 7.27 -0.46 -1.91
C ALA A 38 6.87 -1.69 -1.08
N ASP A 39 7.51 -1.91 0.05
CA ASP A 39 7.11 -2.95 0.99
C ASP A 39 5.83 -2.58 1.76
N PHE A 40 5.33 -3.54 2.54
CA PHE A 40 4.25 -3.29 3.49
C PHE A 40 4.80 -2.97 4.88
N GLY A 41 4.80 -1.67 5.24
CA GLY A 41 5.15 -1.21 6.58
C GLY A 41 3.97 -1.09 7.55
N GLU A 42 2.74 -1.34 7.08
CA GLU A 42 1.49 -1.18 7.83
C GLU A 42 0.96 -2.52 8.36
N ALA A 43 0.30 -2.51 9.53
CA ALA A 43 -0.49 -3.64 10.00
C ALA A 43 -1.70 -3.91 9.09
N LEU A 44 -2.00 -5.19 8.88
CA LEU A 44 -3.08 -5.63 8.01
C LEU A 44 -4.44 -5.55 8.70
N MET A 45 -5.49 -5.33 7.92
CA MET A 45 -6.87 -5.33 8.40
C MET A 45 -7.68 -6.43 7.72
N LEU A 46 -8.28 -7.33 8.51
CA LEU A 46 -9.21 -8.34 8.00
C LEU A 46 -10.65 -7.80 8.09
N LEU A 47 -11.35 -7.77 6.96
CA LEU A 47 -12.71 -7.26 6.85
C LEU A 47 -13.65 -8.26 6.22
N THR A 48 -14.85 -8.40 6.77
CA THR A 48 -15.95 -9.07 6.07
C THR A 48 -16.72 -8.06 5.24
N ILE A 49 -16.77 -8.26 3.92
CA ILE A 49 -17.48 -7.38 2.99
C ILE A 49 -18.66 -8.10 2.33
N TYR A 50 -19.67 -7.33 1.95
CA TYR A 50 -20.75 -7.78 1.08
C TYR A 50 -20.55 -7.18 -0.31
N ALA A 51 -20.23 -8.03 -1.29
CA ALA A 51 -19.97 -7.62 -2.66
C ALA A 51 -20.66 -8.59 -3.64
N ASN A 52 -21.32 -8.06 -4.67
CA ASN A 52 -22.00 -8.85 -5.70
C ASN A 52 -22.96 -9.92 -5.14
N GLY A 53 -23.68 -9.60 -4.06
CA GLY A 53 -24.63 -10.53 -3.43
C GLY A 53 -23.99 -11.59 -2.52
N THR A 54 -22.67 -11.56 -2.34
CA THR A 54 -21.91 -12.58 -1.60
C THR A 54 -21.16 -11.94 -0.44
N ILE A 55 -21.12 -12.64 0.70
CA ILE A 55 -20.28 -12.27 1.85
C ILE A 55 -18.92 -12.93 1.64
N ARG A 56 -17.83 -12.15 1.75
CA ARG A 56 -16.46 -12.68 1.74
C ARG A 56 -15.55 -11.89 2.66
N ASP A 57 -14.53 -12.57 3.18
CA ASP A 57 -13.47 -11.94 3.94
C ASP A 57 -12.38 -11.43 2.99
N VAL A 58 -11.92 -10.22 3.24
CA VAL A 58 -10.82 -9.58 2.51
C VAL A 58 -9.77 -9.08 3.47
N VAL A 59 -8.51 -9.21 3.06
CA VAL A 59 -7.37 -8.58 3.71
C VAL A 59 -7.13 -7.25 3.04
N VAL A 60 -7.15 -6.17 3.82
CA VAL A 60 -6.76 -4.84 3.39
C VAL A 60 -5.33 -4.57 3.84
N ALA A 61 -4.52 -4.08 2.91
CA ALA A 61 -3.12 -3.77 3.12
C ALA A 61 -2.77 -2.47 2.40
N VAL A 62 -2.03 -1.59 3.04
CA VAL A 62 -1.55 -0.35 2.43
C VAL A 62 -0.05 -0.41 2.31
N GLN A 63 0.41 -0.24 1.08
CA GLN A 63 1.80 -0.36 0.71
C GLN A 63 2.50 0.99 0.85
N LYS A 64 3.81 0.99 1.09
CA LYS A 64 4.59 2.24 1.09
C LYS A 64 4.60 2.99 -0.24
N SER A 65 4.28 2.29 -1.34
CA SER A 65 4.02 2.91 -2.66
C SER A 65 2.79 3.84 -2.67
N GLY A 66 1.95 3.78 -1.65
CA GLY A 66 0.72 4.56 -1.50
C GLY A 66 -0.54 3.85 -2.02
N PHE A 67 -0.41 2.63 -2.53
CA PHE A 67 -1.56 1.81 -2.91
C PHE A 67 -2.16 1.10 -1.71
N ALA A 68 -3.47 1.27 -1.52
CA ALA A 68 -4.29 0.41 -0.69
C ALA A 68 -4.84 -0.73 -1.56
N TRP A 69 -4.73 -1.96 -1.06
CA TRP A 69 -5.14 -3.19 -1.70
C TRP A 69 -6.20 -3.86 -0.84
N ALA A 70 -7.20 -4.48 -1.47
CA ALA A 70 -8.03 -5.48 -0.84
C ALA A 70 -7.92 -6.78 -1.63
N LEU A 71 -7.51 -7.83 -0.93
CA LEU A 71 -7.32 -9.17 -1.48
C LEU A 71 -8.32 -10.12 -0.83
N ASN A 72 -8.82 -11.09 -1.58
CA ASN A 72 -9.55 -12.22 -1.01
C ASN A 72 -8.64 -12.95 -0.01
N ARG A 73 -9.16 -13.22 1.18
CA ARG A 73 -8.43 -13.88 2.26
C ARG A 73 -7.88 -15.26 1.87
N ASP A 74 -8.64 -16.01 1.07
CA ASP A 74 -8.39 -17.45 0.89
C ASP A 74 -7.42 -17.74 -0.26
N ASP A 75 -7.50 -16.97 -1.35
CA ASP A 75 -6.71 -17.18 -2.58
C ASP A 75 -5.87 -15.96 -3.00
N GLY A 76 -6.01 -14.83 -2.30
CA GLY A 76 -5.33 -13.58 -2.61
C GLY A 76 -5.78 -12.88 -3.89
N GLU A 77 -6.91 -13.28 -4.48
CA GLU A 77 -7.45 -12.58 -5.64
C GLU A 77 -7.67 -11.09 -5.32
N ILE A 78 -7.23 -10.22 -6.21
CA ILE A 78 -7.42 -8.78 -6.06
C ILE A 78 -8.92 -8.45 -6.17
N VAL A 79 -9.49 -7.96 -5.06
CA VAL A 79 -10.86 -7.46 -5.03
C VAL A 79 -10.92 -6.01 -5.50
N TRP A 80 -10.02 -5.18 -5.01
CA TRP A 80 -9.78 -3.83 -5.52
C TRP A 80 -8.39 -3.34 -5.11
N PHE A 81 -7.92 -2.30 -5.79
CA PHE A 81 -6.78 -1.52 -5.36
C PHE A 81 -7.03 -0.05 -5.68
N LYS A 82 -6.44 0.85 -4.88
CA LYS A 82 -6.61 2.29 -5.05
C LYS A 82 -5.38 3.03 -4.55
N LEU A 83 -4.93 4.01 -5.34
CA LEU A 83 -3.92 4.97 -4.89
C LEU A 83 -4.54 5.87 -3.81
N ALA A 84 -4.07 5.73 -2.57
CA ALA A 84 -4.52 6.53 -1.43
C ALA A 84 -3.77 7.87 -1.35
N GLY A 85 -2.53 7.91 -1.80
CA GLY A 85 -1.71 9.11 -1.88
C GLY A 85 -0.33 8.80 -2.46
N PRO A 86 0.56 9.80 -2.58
CA PRO A 86 1.94 9.55 -2.98
C PRO A 86 2.68 8.79 -1.89
N GLY A 87 3.28 7.65 -2.25
CA GLY A 87 4.26 7.01 -1.40
C GLY A 87 5.56 7.82 -1.25
N GLY A 88 6.61 7.16 -0.80
CA GLY A 88 7.96 7.72 -0.81
C GLY A 88 8.93 6.84 -0.04
N GLU A 89 10.22 7.11 -0.20
CA GLU A 89 11.28 6.41 0.51
C GLU A 89 11.18 6.70 2.01
N GLU A 90 11.27 5.65 2.82
CA GLU A 90 10.99 5.66 4.26
C GLU A 90 9.59 6.22 4.62
N GLY A 91 8.67 6.21 3.65
CA GLY A 91 7.37 6.87 3.70
C GLY A 91 6.20 5.92 3.44
N GLY A 92 5.14 6.47 2.84
CA GLY A 92 3.97 5.73 2.38
C GLY A 92 3.00 5.27 3.47
N GLY A 93 2.30 4.16 3.20
CA GLY A 93 1.41 3.50 4.15
C GLY A 93 2.21 2.92 5.33
N GLN A 94 1.94 3.42 6.52
CA GLN A 94 2.66 3.07 7.75
C GLN A 94 1.69 2.93 8.92
N TRP A 95 2.10 2.23 9.97
CA TRP A 95 1.31 2.04 11.20
C TRP A 95 0.09 1.14 11.03
N GLY A 96 -1.06 1.68 10.61
CA GLY A 96 -2.32 0.96 10.55
C GLY A 96 -3.45 1.75 9.89
N ALA A 97 -4.34 1.05 9.21
CA ALA A 97 -5.58 1.59 8.69
C ALA A 97 -6.74 1.39 9.68
N ALA A 98 -7.83 2.13 9.47
CA ALA A 98 -9.11 1.97 10.14
C ALA A 98 -10.26 1.85 9.14
N THR A 99 -11.42 1.35 9.58
CA THR A 99 -12.63 1.26 8.75
C THR A 99 -13.88 1.65 9.53
N ASP A 100 -14.86 2.20 8.82
CA ASP A 100 -16.24 2.37 9.32
C ASP A 100 -17.21 1.32 8.75
N GLY A 101 -16.67 0.28 8.07
CA GLY A 101 -17.43 -0.74 7.35
C GLY A 101 -17.86 -0.33 5.94
N ARG A 102 -17.60 0.92 5.53
CA ARG A 102 -17.87 1.42 4.17
C ARG A 102 -16.61 1.92 3.48
N ARG A 103 -15.64 2.45 4.23
CA ARG A 103 -14.41 3.05 3.74
C ARG A 103 -13.23 2.60 4.59
N VAL A 104 -12.09 2.48 3.94
CA VAL A 104 -10.79 2.33 4.59
C VAL A 104 -10.15 3.71 4.73
N TYR A 105 -9.64 4.01 5.90
CA TYR A 105 -8.90 5.21 6.27
C TYR A 105 -7.47 4.80 6.58
N THR A 106 -6.48 5.42 5.94
CA THR A 106 -5.06 5.15 6.16
C THR A 106 -4.29 6.47 6.07
N ASN A 107 -3.13 6.52 6.72
CA ASN A 107 -2.16 7.60 6.60
C ASN A 107 -1.20 7.30 5.44
N ILE A 108 -0.72 8.37 4.78
CA ILE A 108 0.26 8.28 3.72
C ILE A 108 1.35 9.33 3.97
N ALA A 109 2.54 8.86 4.34
CA ALA A 109 3.71 9.70 4.52
C ALA A 109 4.35 10.04 3.16
N ASN A 110 4.07 11.24 2.63
CA ASN A 110 4.64 11.74 1.38
C ASN A 110 6.07 12.28 1.58
N SER A 111 7.02 11.40 1.92
CA SER A 111 8.41 11.76 2.26
C SER A 111 9.14 12.43 1.09
N ASN A 112 8.82 12.05 -0.14
CA ASN A 112 9.37 12.62 -1.37
C ASN A 112 8.78 13.99 -1.75
N ARG A 113 7.80 14.50 -0.98
CA ARG A 113 7.16 15.82 -1.18
C ARG A 113 6.58 15.99 -2.58
N VAL A 114 6.01 14.93 -3.14
CA VAL A 114 5.41 14.95 -4.47
C VAL A 114 4.09 15.73 -4.42
N ASN A 115 3.84 16.57 -5.43
CA ASN A 115 2.56 17.27 -5.55
C ASN A 115 1.41 16.27 -5.71
N PHE A 116 0.39 16.37 -4.86
CA PHE A 116 -0.81 15.57 -4.99
C PHE A 116 -2.08 16.34 -4.69
N THR A 117 -3.15 15.97 -5.39
CA THR A 117 -4.45 16.62 -5.28
C THR A 117 -5.33 15.89 -4.28
N LEU A 118 -5.71 16.58 -3.21
CA LEU A 118 -6.62 16.08 -2.20
C LEU A 118 -8.03 15.91 -2.78
N ALA A 119 -8.62 14.74 -2.54
CA ALA A 119 -10.05 14.53 -2.72
C ALA A 119 -10.77 14.70 -1.37
N PRO A 120 -11.93 15.39 -1.31
CA PRO A 120 -12.68 15.98 -2.42
C PRO A 120 -12.32 17.44 -2.73
N SER A 121 -11.45 18.10 -1.94
CA SER A 121 -11.24 19.55 -1.96
C SER A 121 -10.51 20.10 -3.20
N ARG A 122 -9.96 19.24 -4.06
CA ARG A 122 -9.13 19.58 -5.24
C ARG A 122 -7.93 20.49 -4.93
N GLN A 123 -7.53 20.59 -3.67
CA GLN A 123 -6.35 21.35 -3.29
C GLN A 123 -5.10 20.50 -3.54
N THR A 124 -4.07 21.11 -4.12
CA THR A 124 -2.77 20.47 -4.28
C THR A 124 -1.90 20.75 -3.06
N THR A 125 -1.29 19.70 -2.53
CA THR A 125 -0.35 19.79 -1.41
C THR A 125 0.86 18.89 -1.68
N MET A 126 1.98 19.21 -1.05
CA MET A 126 3.17 18.34 -0.95
C MET A 126 3.31 17.75 0.45
N VAL A 127 2.44 18.15 1.38
CA VAL A 127 2.43 17.68 2.77
C VAL A 127 1.25 16.75 2.99
N GLY A 128 1.54 15.61 3.61
CA GLY A 128 0.59 14.65 4.17
C GLY A 128 1.18 14.19 5.50
N ALA A 129 0.34 14.12 6.53
CA ALA A 129 0.72 13.64 7.86
C ALA A 129 0.61 12.10 7.92
#